data_AF-A0A101XQZ5-F1
#
_entry.id   AF-A0A101XQZ5-F1
#
_cell.length_a   1.000
_cell.length_b   1.000
_cell.length_c   1.000
_cell.angle_alpha   90.00
_cell.angle_beta   90.00
_cell.angle_gamma   90.00
#
_symmetry.space_group_name_H-M   'P 1'
#
loop_
_entity.id
_entity.type
_entity.pdbx_description
1 polymer ?
#
loop_
_entity_poly.entity_id
_entity_poly.type
_entity_poly.pdbx_seq_one_letter_code
_entity_poly.pdbx_strand_id
1 'polypeptide(L)' 'MTMYYCDHMDRWCVDTGDTPYWLSCGEGFELCVGKLNLPCRIEFAKGWYIIVNDVALALMEHRRYLITLN' A
#
# COMPACT_ATOMS: atom_id res chain seq x y z
N MET A 1 -0.91 -5.03 9.66
CA MET A 1 0.28 -5.42 8.87
C MET A 1 1.04 -4.16 8.46
N THR A 2 2.28 -4.29 7.99
CA THR A 2 3.09 -3.13 7.57
C THR A 2 3.40 -3.21 6.09
N MET A 3 3.01 -2.17 5.34
CA MET A 3 3.34 -1.98 3.94
C MET A 3 4.62 -1.14 3.81
N TYR A 4 5.54 -1.56 2.95
CA TYR A 4 6.84 -0.92 2.71
C TYR A 4 7.25 -1.03 1.24
N TYR A 5 8.10 -0.13 0.79
CA TYR A 5 8.66 -0.18 -0.55
C TYR A 5 9.85 -1.15 -0.61
N CYS A 6 9.89 -2.02 -1.62
CA CYS A 6 10.99 -2.94 -1.87
C CYS A 6 11.76 -2.49 -3.12
N ASP A 7 12.89 -1.79 -2.90
CA ASP A 7 13.70 -1.18 -3.96
C ASP A 7 14.14 -2.18 -5.02
N HIS A 8 14.53 -3.39 -4.62
CA HIS A 8 15.00 -4.42 -5.55
C HIS A 8 13.92 -4.93 -6.51
N MET A 9 12.65 -4.73 -6.15
CA MET A 9 11.50 -5.18 -6.91
C MET A 9 10.72 -4.04 -7.56
N ASP A 10 11.03 -2.79 -7.20
CA ASP A 10 10.29 -1.59 -7.62
C ASP A 10 8.79 -1.67 -7.30
N ARG A 11 8.45 -2.22 -6.11
CA ARG A 11 7.07 -2.56 -5.71
C ARG A 11 6.80 -2.33 -4.23
N TRP A 12 5.53 -2.10 -3.89
CA TRP A 12 5.05 -2.14 -2.52
C TRP A 12 4.80 -3.57 -2.05
N CYS A 13 5.27 -3.86 -0.84
CA CYS A 13 5.23 -5.17 -0.22
C CYS A 13 4.58 -5.04 1.15
N VAL A 14 3.94 -6.12 1.60
CA VAL A 14 3.30 -6.22 2.90
C VAL A 14 4.03 -7.26 3.72
N ASP A 15 4.50 -6.86 4.89
CA ASP A 15 5.03 -7.77 5.89
C ASP A 15 3.86 -8.49 6.57
N THR A 16 3.73 -9.77 6.26
CA THR A 16 2.74 -10.69 6.83
C THR A 16 3.33 -11.58 7.94
N GLY A 17 4.64 -11.46 8.23
CA GLY A 17 5.37 -12.28 9.20
C GLY A 17 6.01 -13.55 8.63
N ASP A 18 5.40 -14.18 7.62
CA ASP A 18 5.92 -15.42 7.02
C ASP A 18 6.68 -15.17 5.72
N THR A 19 5.97 -14.65 4.72
CA THR A 19 6.50 -14.36 3.39
C THR A 19 5.97 -13.00 2.95
N PRO A 20 6.84 -12.08 2.51
CA PRO A 20 6.38 -10.78 2.04
C PRO A 20 5.38 -10.96 0.89
N TYR A 21 4.27 -10.24 0.99
CA TYR A 21 3.23 -10.24 -0.02
C TYR A 21 3.38 -9.01 -0.92
N TRP A 22 3.52 -9.19 -2.23
CA TRP A 22 3.72 -8.09 -3.17
C TRP A 22 2.38 -7.58 -3.68
N LEU A 23 2.21 -6.27 -3.68
CA LEU A 23 0.98 -5.66 -4.19
C LEU A 23 1.04 -5.47 -5.71
N SER A 24 -0.07 -5.77 -6.37
CA SER A 24 -0.31 -5.50 -7.79
C SER A 24 -1.34 -4.39 -7.98
N CYS A 25 -1.31 -3.71 -9.13
CA CYS A 25 -2.34 -2.75 -9.49
C CYS A 25 -3.74 -3.37 -9.40
N GLY A 26 -4.68 -2.61 -8.85
CA GLY A 26 -6.04 -3.06 -8.66
C GLY A 26 -6.31 -3.76 -7.32
N GLU A 27 -5.26 -4.14 -6.57
CA GLU A 27 -5.44 -4.76 -5.26
C GLU A 27 -5.94 -3.78 -4.21
N GLY A 28 -6.90 -4.25 -3.40
CA GLY A 28 -7.55 -3.47 -2.35
C GLY A 28 -7.03 -3.82 -0.95
N PHE A 29 -6.90 -2.81 -0.10
CA PHE A 29 -6.57 -2.95 1.32
C PHE A 29 -7.10 -1.75 2.10
N GLU A 30 -7.09 -1.81 3.42
CA GLU A 30 -7.42 -0.67 4.27
C GLU A 30 -6.16 0.01 4.78
N LEU A 31 -6.01 1.32 4.54
CA LEU A 31 -4.96 2.14 5.12
C LEU A 31 -5.38 2.62 6.51
N CYS A 32 -4.57 2.35 7.54
CA CYS A 32 -4.83 2.78 8.90
C CYS A 32 -4.30 4.21 9.14
N VAL A 33 -5.21 5.16 9.39
CA VAL A 33 -4.90 6.56 9.70
C VAL A 33 -5.48 6.92 11.06
N GLY A 34 -4.64 6.89 12.10
CA GLY A 34 -5.07 7.09 13.48
C GLY A 34 -6.03 5.98 13.93
N LYS A 35 -7.33 6.31 14.05
CA LYS A 35 -8.41 5.35 14.41
C LYS A 35 -9.29 4.97 13.21
N LEU A 36 -8.98 5.48 12.02
CA LEU A 36 -9.75 5.23 10.80
C LEU A 36 -9.06 4.17 9.96
N ASN A 37 -9.85 3.29 9.38
CA ASN A 37 -9.44 2.42 8.29
C ASN A 37 -10.06 2.94 7.00
N LEU A 38 -9.22 3.28 6.02
CA LEU A 38 -9.65 3.83 4.75
C LEU A 38 -9.50 2.77 3.67
N PRO A 39 -10.58 2.25 3.08
CA PRO A 39 -10.48 1.32 1.97
C PRO A 39 -9.82 2.03 0.79
N CYS A 40 -8.83 1.37 0.21
CA CYS A 40 -8.05 1.93 -0.87
C CYS A 40 -7.63 0.86 -1.86
N ARG A 41 -7.22 1.31 -3.04
CA ARG A 41 -6.70 0.47 -4.10
C ARG A 41 -5.37 1.01 -4.57
N ILE A 42 -4.37 0.15 -4.73
CA ILE A 42 -3.07 0.55 -5.24
C ILE A 42 -3.02 0.49 -6.76
N GLU A 43 -2.32 1.45 -7.34
CA GLU A 43 -2.15 1.61 -8.78
C GLU A 43 -0.74 2.12 -9.09
N PHE A 44 -0.34 1.96 -10.36
CA PHE A 44 0.95 2.45 -10.86
C PHE A 44 0.77 3.23 -12.16
N ALA A 45 1.42 4.38 -12.25
CA ALA A 45 1.51 5.17 -13.48
C ALA A 45 2.93 5.74 -13.64
N LYS A 46 3.15 7.01 -13.25
CA LYS A 46 4.50 7.60 -13.16
C LYS A 46 5.22 7.30 -11.84
N GLY A 47 4.52 6.61 -10.95
CA GLY A 47 4.93 6.21 -9.61
C GLY A 47 3.78 5.47 -8.94
N TRP A 48 4.05 4.85 -7.79
CA TRP A 48 3.04 4.13 -7.03
C TRP A 48 2.14 5.10 -6.24
N TYR A 49 0.84 4.88 -6.31
CA TYR A 49 -0.17 5.67 -5.61
C TYR A 49 -1.33 4.80 -5.15
N ILE A 50 -2.11 5.31 -4.21
CA ILE A 50 -3.39 4.71 -3.81
C ILE A 50 -4.54 5.60 -4.21
N ILE A 51 -5.69 4.99 -4.47
CA ILE A 51 -6.97 5.67 -4.61
C ILE A 51 -7.76 5.46 -3.31
N VAL A 52 -8.12 6.54 -2.63
CA VAL A 52 -8.93 6.58 -1.40
C VAL A 52 -10.06 7.57 -1.63
N ASN A 53 -11.32 7.15 -1.50
CA ASN A 53 -12.50 8.02 -1.69
C ASN A 53 -12.40 8.89 -2.97
N ASP A 54 -12.07 8.25 -4.10
CA ASP A 54 -11.88 8.88 -5.42
C ASP A 54 -10.71 9.89 -5.52
N VAL A 55 -9.85 9.97 -4.50
CA VAL A 55 -8.65 10.81 -4.49
C VAL A 55 -7.40 9.94 -4.66
N ALA A 56 -6.53 10.34 -5.60
CA ALA A 56 -5.22 9.73 -5.78
C ALA A 56 -4.18 10.35 -4.84
N LEU A 57 -3.49 9.51 -4.07
CA LEU A 57 -2.44 9.92 -3.13
C LEU A 57 -1.15 9.16 -3.44
N ALA A 58 -0.08 9.90 -3.73
CA ALA A 58 1.23 9.32 -3.96
C ALA A 58 1.77 8.65 -2.69
N LEU A 59 2.35 7.47 -2.85
CA LEU A 59 3.06 6.81 -1.76
C LEU A 59 4.51 7.31 -1.70
N MET A 60 5.06 7.38 -0.49
CA MET A 60 6.43 7.80 -0.26
C MET A 60 7.31 6.59 0.01
N GLU A 61 8.21 6.25 -0.91
CA GLU A 61 9.03 5.02 -0.88
C GLU A 61 9.84 4.84 0.43
N HIS A 62 10.27 5.93 1.07
CA HIS A 62 10.99 5.91 2.34
C HIS A 62 10.09 5.74 3.59
N ARG A 63 8.78 5.55 3.41
CA ARG A 63 7.80 5.43 4.50
C ARG A 63 7.24 4.02 4.60
N ARG A 64 6.76 3.72 5.79
CA ARG A 64 5.99 2.51 6.09
C ARG A 64 4.57 2.91 6.45
N TYR A 65 3.62 2.10 6.04
CA TYR A 65 2.20 2.35 6.25
C TYR A 65 1.58 1.16 6.97
N LEU A 66 0.75 1.44 7.97
CA LEU A 66 -0.05 0.39 8.61
C LEU A 66 -1.27 0.11 7.74
N ILE A 67 -1.48 -1.16 7.45
CA ILE A 67 -2.61 -1.61 6.62
C ILE A 67 -3.28 -2.86 7.20
N THR A 68 -4.49 -3.11 6.73
CA THR A 68 -5.19 -4.39 6.85
C THR A 68 -5.47 -4.92 5.45
N LEU A 69 -5.15 -6.20 5.20
CA LEU A 69 -5.57 -6.90 3.99
C LEU A 69 -6.98 -7.45 4.20
N ASN A 70 -7.79 -7.43 3.14
CA ASN A 70 -9.14 -7.99 3.14
C ASN A 70 -9.13 -9.52 3.08
#